data_AF-A0A6I3U900-F1
#
_entry.id   AF-A0A6I3U900-F1
#
_cell.length_a   1.000
_cell.length_b   1.000
_cell.length_c   1.000
_cell.angle_alpha   90.00
_cell.angle_beta   90.00
_cell.angle_gamma   90.00
#
_symmetry.space_group_name_H-M   'P 1'
#
loop_
_entity.id
_entity.type
_entity.pdbx_description
1 polymer ?
#
loop_
_entity_poly.entity_id
_entity_poly.type
_entity_poly.pdbx_seq_one_letter_code
_entity_poly.pdbx_strand_id
1 'polypeptide(L)'
;IEVIGVEANGARSMKAAFEAGGPVKLKEIDKFADGIAVQKVGQLTYEATRQNVETLIGVDEGLISETLIDLYSKQGIVAEPAGA
;
A
#
# COMPACT_ATOMS: atom_id res chain seq x y z
N ILE A 1 20.54 2.37 2.82
CA ILE A 1 19.31 1.65 3.22
C ILE A 1 18.29 1.98 2.14
N GLU A 2 17.66 0.97 1.57
CA GLU A 2 16.60 1.16 0.57
C GLU A 2 15.24 1.21 1.28
N VAL A 3 14.37 2.12 0.84
CA VAL A 3 13.00 2.23 1.35
C VAL A 3 12.03 1.95 0.19
N ILE A 4 11.16 0.96 0.39
CA ILE A 4 10.18 0.50 -0.59
C ILE A 4 8.79 0.76 -0.01
N GLY A 5 7.95 1.49 -0.75
CA GLY A 5 6.53 1.59 -0.45
C GLY A 5 5.77 0.44 -1.10
N VAL A 6 4.85 -0.15 -0.35
CA VAL A 6 3.99 -1.24 -0.79
C VAL A 6 2.54 -0.77 -0.68
N GLU A 7 1.76 -0.95 -1.74
CA GLU A 7 0.34 -0.63 -1.77
C GLU A 7 -0.45 -1.85 -2.28
N ALA A 8 -1.66 -2.06 -1.77
CA ALA A 8 -2.59 -3.00 -2.39
C ALA A 8 -2.97 -2.50 -3.79
N ASN A 9 -3.04 -3.41 -4.78
CA ASN A 9 -3.34 -3.04 -6.16
C ASN A 9 -4.70 -2.33 -6.29
N GLY A 10 -5.69 -2.68 -5.46
CA GLY A 10 -6.97 -1.99 -5.40
C GLY A 10 -6.95 -0.55 -4.86
N ALA A 11 -5.87 -0.05 -4.26
CA ALA A 11 -5.86 1.28 -3.61
C ALA A 11 -4.53 2.06 -3.71
N ARG A 12 -3.90 2.06 -4.89
CA ARG A 12 -2.54 2.63 -5.13
C ARG A 12 -2.47 4.16 -5.24
N SER A 13 -2.88 4.88 -4.21
CA SER A 13 -2.98 6.35 -4.24
C SER A 13 -1.63 7.06 -4.24
N MET A 14 -0.59 6.50 -3.62
CA MET A 14 0.75 7.06 -3.63
C MET A 14 1.39 6.89 -5.01
N LYS A 15 1.27 5.70 -5.62
CA LYS A 15 1.73 5.47 -6.99
C LYS A 15 1.08 6.46 -7.98
N ALA A 16 -0.23 6.63 -7.89
CA ALA A 16 -0.95 7.59 -8.73
C ALA A 16 -0.46 9.03 -8.52
N ALA A 17 -0.14 9.41 -7.29
CA ALA A 17 0.43 10.73 -7.00
C ALA A 17 1.83 10.93 -7.61
N PHE A 18 2.67 9.89 -7.58
CA PHE A 18 3.99 9.91 -8.23
C PHE A 18 3.89 10.13 -9.73
N GLU A 19 2.97 9.41 -10.39
CA GLU A 19 2.74 9.52 -11.84
C GLU A 19 2.17 10.88 -12.24
N ALA A 20 1.28 11.44 -11.42
CA ALA A 20 0.68 12.76 -11.66
C ALA A 20 1.56 13.94 -11.23
N GLY A 21 2.66 13.70 -10.51
CA GLY A 21 3.51 14.75 -9.95
C GLY A 21 2.94 15.45 -8.71
N GLY A 22 1.87 14.93 -8.11
CA GLY A 22 1.25 15.46 -6.90
C GLY A 22 0.03 14.63 -6.47
N PRO A 23 -0.52 14.84 -5.25
CA PRO A 23 -1.65 14.06 -4.77
C PRO A 23 -2.89 14.18 -5.65
N VAL A 24 -3.30 13.04 -6.21
CA VAL A 24 -4.53 12.89 -7.02
C VAL A 24 -5.49 11.93 -6.36
N LYS A 25 -6.79 12.10 -6.65
CA LYS A 25 -7.84 11.24 -6.13
C LYS A 25 -8.08 10.09 -7.10
N LEU A 26 -7.99 8.85 -6.60
CA LEU A 26 -8.40 7.67 -7.35
C LEU A 26 -9.92 7.69 -7.57
N LYS A 27 -10.35 7.30 -8.78
CA LYS A 27 -11.79 7.25 -9.10
C LYS A 27 -12.50 6.20 -8.27
N GLU A 28 -11.89 5.04 -8.13
CA GLU A 28 -12.39 3.88 -7.40
C GLU A 28 -11.25 3.29 -6.56
N ILE A 29 -11.61 2.63 -5.46
CA ILE A 29 -10.69 1.87 -4.61
C ILE A 29 -11.37 0.59 -4.13
N ASP A 30 -10.58 -0.47 -3.98
CA ASP A 30 -10.94 -1.65 -3.21
C ASP A 30 -10.68 -1.40 -1.72
N LYS A 31 -11.51 -1.97 -0.85
CA LYS A 31 -11.41 -1.89 0.61
C LYS A 31 -10.96 -3.20 1.25
N PHE A 32 -10.44 -4.15 0.48
CA PHE A 32 -9.90 -5.41 0.99
C PHE A 32 -8.91 -5.21 2.16
N ALA A 33 -7.96 -4.29 2.00
CA ALA A 33 -7.06 -3.84 3.06
C ALA A 33 -7.44 -2.40 3.48
N ASP A 34 -8.53 -2.29 4.24
CA ASP A 34 -9.16 -1.01 4.59
C ASP A 34 -8.22 0.00 5.30
N GLY A 35 -7.33 -0.48 6.16
CA GLY A 35 -6.32 0.34 6.85
C GLY A 35 -5.36 1.08 5.91
N ILE A 36 -5.21 0.59 4.67
CA ILE A 36 -4.40 1.22 3.61
C ILE A 36 -5.22 1.58 2.36
N ALA A 37 -6.56 1.47 2.43
CA ALA A 37 -7.47 1.81 1.34
C ALA A 37 -7.68 3.33 1.21
N VAL A 38 -6.59 4.06 0.93
CA VAL A 38 -6.56 5.51 0.86
C VAL A 38 -6.89 5.97 -0.55
N GLN A 39 -7.93 6.79 -0.73
CA GLN A 39 -8.35 7.27 -2.05
C GLN A 39 -7.47 8.41 -2.60
N LYS A 40 -6.84 9.20 -1.72
CA LYS A 40 -5.94 10.29 -2.07
C LYS A 40 -4.91 10.45 -0.94
N VAL A 41 -3.63 10.34 -1.26
CA VAL A 41 -2.55 10.58 -0.29
C VAL A 41 -2.52 12.03 0.20
N GLY A 42 -1.98 12.23 1.40
CA GLY A 42 -1.72 13.56 1.94
C GLY A 42 -0.59 14.28 1.19
N GLN A 43 -0.60 15.61 1.20
CA GLN A 43 0.44 16.43 0.58
C GLN A 43 1.81 16.23 1.26
N LEU A 44 1.86 16.33 2.59
CA LEU A 44 3.10 16.22 3.35
C LEU A 44 3.72 14.83 3.23
N THR A 45 2.90 13.78 3.23
CA THR A 45 3.39 12.40 3.09
C THR A 45 3.88 12.16 1.67
N TYR A 46 3.19 12.65 0.64
CA TYR A 46 3.70 12.59 -0.73
C TYR A 46 5.07 13.27 -0.88
N GLU A 47 5.25 14.47 -0.34
CA GLU A 47 6.53 15.19 -0.41
C GLU A 47 7.65 14.42 0.29
N ALA A 48 7.38 13.89 1.48
CA ALA A 48 8.34 13.07 2.21
C ALA A 48 8.67 11.77 1.47
N THR A 49 7.66 11.06 0.96
CA THR A 49 7.86 9.81 0.20
C THR A 49 8.64 10.08 -1.08
N ARG A 50 8.36 11.15 -1.81
CA ARG A 50 9.08 11.51 -3.05
C ARG A 50 10.57 11.80 -2.84
N GLN A 51 10.97 12.24 -1.64
CA GLN A 51 12.36 12.50 -1.31
C GLN A 51 13.13 11.26 -0.83
N ASN A 52 12.42 10.25 -0.30
CA ASN A 52 13.04 9.17 0.48
C ASN A 52 12.71 7.76 -0.02
N VAL A 53 11.74 7.59 -0.92
CA VAL A 53 11.28 6.29 -1.43
C VAL A 53 11.55 6.20 -2.92
N GLU A 54 12.42 5.26 -3.29
CA GLU A 54 12.83 5.03 -4.69
C GLU A 54 11.84 4.11 -5.42
N THR A 55 11.26 3.16 -4.70
CA THR A 55 10.47 2.08 -5.28
C THR A 55 9.09 2.01 -4.64
N LEU A 56 8.05 1.99 -5.49
CA LEU A 56 6.65 1.75 -5.10
C LEU A 56 6.14 0.51 -5.83
N ILE A 57 5.83 -0.56 -5.08
CA ILE A 57 5.28 -1.80 -5.63
C ILE A 57 3.82 -1.97 -5.25
N GLY A 58 3.09 -2.66 -6.12
CA GLY A 58 1.70 -3.05 -5.89
C GLY A 58 1.64 -4.55 -5.62
N VAL A 59 0.78 -4.96 -4.71
CA VAL A 59 0.55 -6.38 -4.40
C VAL A 59 -0.92 -6.73 -4.59
N ASP A 60 -1.16 -7.93 -5.10
CA ASP A 60 -2.52 -8.46 -5.25
C ASP A 60 -3.06 -8.95 -3.91
N GLU A 61 -4.37 -8.79 -3.71
CA GLU A 61 -5.09 -9.20 -2.51
C GLU A 61 -4.99 -10.70 -2.24
N GLY A 62 -4.82 -11.50 -3.30
CA GLY A 62 -4.52 -12.93 -3.20
C GLY A 62 -3.21 -13.22 -2.47
N LEU A 63 -2.16 -12.43 -2.75
CA LEU A 63 -0.86 -12.56 -2.07
C LEU A 63 -0.97 -12.16 -0.60
N ILE A 64 -1.68 -11.07 -0.31
CA ILE A 64 -1.95 -10.64 1.08
C ILE A 64 -2.66 -11.76 1.85
N SER A 65 -3.65 -12.41 1.22
CA SER A 65 -4.40 -13.52 1.82
C SER A 65 -3.52 -14.74 2.12
N GLU A 66 -2.62 -15.08 1.20
CA GLU A 66 -1.63 -16.14 1.40
C GLU A 66 -0.67 -15.79 2.55
N THR A 67 -0.18 -14.55 2.61
CA THR A 67 0.72 -14.11 3.69
C THR A 67 0.03 -14.16 5.06
N LEU A 68 -1.25 -13.80 5.16
CA LEU A 68 -2.01 -13.93 6.41
C LEU A 68 -2.05 -15.38 6.91
N ILE A 69 -2.28 -16.34 6.00
CA ILE A 69 -2.28 -17.78 6.34
C ILE A 69 -0.88 -18.21 6.78
N ASP A 70 0.16 -17.73 6.12
CA ASP A 70 1.55 -18.03 6.45
C ASP A 70 1.96 -17.48 7.82
N LEU A 71 1.61 -16.22 8.12
CA LEU A 71 1.87 -15.60 9.42
C LEU A 71 1.21 -16.39 10.55
N TYR A 72 -0.04 -16.81 10.36
CA TYR A 72 -0.74 -17.61 11.36
C TYR A 72 -0.15 -19.02 11.49
N SER A 73 -0.03 -19.76 10.38
CA SER A 73 0.31 -21.18 10.40
C SER A 73 1.78 -21.47 10.70
N LYS A 74 2.69 -20.59 10.29
CA LYS A 74 4.14 -20.78 10.46
C LYS A 74 4.70 -20.03 11.65
N GLN A 75 4.09 -18.90 12.05
CA GLN A 75 4.62 -18.01 13.09
C GLN A 75 3.68 -17.80 14.27
N GLY A 76 2.41 -18.26 14.20
CA GLY A 76 1.42 -18.04 15.25
C GLY A 76 1.01 -16.57 15.40
N ILE A 77 1.25 -15.74 14.38
CA ILE A 77 0.94 -14.31 14.39
C ILE A 77 -0.42 -14.09 13.74
N VAL A 78 -1.27 -13.30 14.41
CA VAL A 78 -2.52 -12.81 13.83
C VAL A 78 -2.27 -11.39 13.33
N ALA A 79 -2.42 -11.18 12.03
CA ALA A 79 -2.32 -9.87 11.38
C ALA A 79 -3.64 -9.52 10.68
N GLU A 80 -3.84 -8.23 10.42
CA GLU A 80 -4.87 -7.73 9.51
C GLU A 80 -4.31 -7.60 8.08
N PRO A 81 -5.15 -7.51 7.02
CA PRO A 81 -4.66 -7.46 5.64
C PRO A 81 -3.67 -6.33 5.35
N ALA A 82 -3.79 -5.18 6.02
CA ALA A 82 -2.86 -4.06 5.85
C ALA A 82 -1.45 -4.33 6.44
N GLY A 83 -1.33 -5.31 7.35
CA GLY A 83 -0.08 -5.69 8.01
C GLY A 83 0.55 -6.97 7.46
N ALA A 84 0.02 -7.52 6.36
CA ALA A 84 0.44 -8.78 5.75
C ALA A 84 0.98 -8.59 4.33
#